data_AF-A0A5C7JNI1-F1
#
_entry.id   AF-A0A5C7JNI1-F1
#
_cell.length_a   1.000
_cell.length_b   1.000
_cell.length_c   1.000
_cell.angle_alpha   90.00
_cell.angle_beta   90.00
_cell.angle_gamma   90.00
#
_symmetry.space_group_name_H-M   'P 1'
#
loop_
_entity.id
_entity.type
_entity.pdbx_description
1 polymer ?
#
loop_
_entity_poly.entity_id
_entity_poly.type
_entity_poly.pdbx_seq_one_letter_code
_entity_poly.pdbx_strand_id
1 'polypeptide(L)'
;MGCFSFKCKVSGKPIASSSFDGDACRLFLLKDGKVIEEMKGHYDSYGRVFGTEKDPKDTSMTDTTSFEWKTPWDEVCDLMFDPNKGNGIAAVLECYFTGEIPTTRSEDDPDQGWGKRNGNGVVIDEPYHKVY
;
A
#
# COMPACT_ATOMS: atom_id res chain seq x y z
N MET A 1 -0.49 -7.90 14.78
CA MET A 1 0.35 -7.62 13.60
C MET A 1 0.76 -6.16 13.67
N GLY A 2 2.03 -5.85 13.38
CA GLY A 2 2.48 -4.45 13.29
C GLY A 2 1.95 -3.82 12.00
N CYS A 3 1.68 -2.50 12.03
CA CYS A 3 1.33 -1.75 10.83
C CYS A 3 2.54 -1.73 9.88
N PHE A 4 2.31 -1.92 8.58
CA PHE A 4 3.29 -1.47 7.59
C PHE A 4 2.99 -0.02 7.29
N SER A 5 4.02 0.81 7.27
CA SER A 5 3.87 2.21 6.89
C SER A 5 5.02 2.61 6.00
N PHE A 6 4.72 3.36 4.95
CA PHE A 6 5.68 3.61 3.88
C PHE A 6 5.86 5.09 3.63
N LYS A 7 7.09 5.44 3.27
CA LYS A 7 7.36 6.64 2.49
C LYS A 7 7.11 6.35 1.02
N CYS A 8 6.47 7.30 0.34
CA CYS A 8 6.30 7.30 -1.10
C CYS A 8 7.67 7.21 -1.80
N LYS A 9 7.87 6.24 -2.70
CA LYS A 9 9.14 6.09 -3.42
C LYS A 9 9.55 7.30 -4.23
N VAL A 10 8.58 8.05 -4.75
CA VAL A 10 8.83 9.18 -5.64
C VAL A 10 9.08 10.47 -4.85
N SER A 11 8.22 10.77 -3.86
CA SER A 11 8.29 12.06 -3.15
C SER A 11 9.03 11.99 -1.80
N GLY A 12 9.29 10.80 -1.28
CA GLY A 12 9.88 10.58 0.06
C GLY A 12 8.93 10.93 1.22
N LYS A 13 7.70 11.38 0.94
CA LYS A 13 6.72 11.75 1.96
C LYS A 13 5.98 10.51 2.50
N PRO A 14 5.59 10.50 3.79
CA PRO A 14 4.74 9.44 4.34
C PRO A 14 3.42 9.28 3.56
N ILE A 15 2.98 8.05 3.42
CA ILE A 15 1.63 7.72 2.95
C ILE A 15 0.77 7.54 4.20
N ALA A 16 -0.13 8.49 4.46
CA ALA A 16 -0.86 8.49 5.71
C ALA A 16 -2.17 7.70 5.60
N SER A 17 -2.58 7.10 6.71
CA SER A 17 -3.87 6.45 6.87
C SER A 17 -4.33 6.56 8.33
N SER A 18 -5.65 6.59 8.52
CA SER A 18 -6.30 6.55 9.82
C SER A 18 -6.88 5.17 10.15
N SER A 19 -6.58 4.15 9.33
CA SER A 19 -7.23 2.83 9.32
C SER A 19 -8.71 2.82 8.93
N PHE A 20 -9.33 3.99 8.75
CA PHE A 20 -10.69 4.14 8.18
C PHE A 20 -10.67 4.81 6.80
N ASP A 21 -9.62 5.57 6.50
CA ASP A 21 -9.37 6.22 5.22
C ASP A 21 -7.85 6.48 5.07
N GLY A 22 -7.36 6.62 3.85
CA GLY A 22 -5.94 6.76 3.55
C GLY A 22 -5.64 7.62 2.32
N ASP A 23 -4.38 8.03 2.17
CA ASP A 23 -3.94 8.68 0.94
C ASP A 23 -4.13 7.74 -0.26
N ALA A 24 -4.58 8.27 -1.39
CA ALA A 24 -4.62 7.56 -2.66
C ALA A 24 -3.19 7.14 -3.06
N CYS A 25 -3.00 5.85 -3.31
CA CYS A 25 -1.69 5.27 -3.58
C CYS A 25 -1.75 4.08 -4.54
N ARG A 26 -0.56 3.69 -5.00
CA ARG A 26 -0.25 2.42 -5.62
C ARG A 26 0.74 1.68 -4.76
N LEU A 27 0.47 0.41 -4.55
CA LEU A 27 1.36 -0.53 -3.88
C LEU A 27 1.79 -1.57 -4.90
N PHE A 28 3.09 -1.82 -4.98
CA PHE A 28 3.68 -2.83 -5.85
C PHE A 28 4.40 -3.85 -4.99
N LEU A 29 3.98 -5.10 -5.04
CA LEU A 29 4.72 -6.20 -4.43
C LEU A 29 5.84 -6.61 -5.39
N LEU A 30 7.08 -6.51 -4.92
CA LEU A 30 8.28 -6.78 -5.69
C LEU A 30 8.95 -8.08 -5.29
N LYS A 31 9.44 -8.81 -6.29
CA LYS A 31 10.34 -9.95 -6.16
C LYS A 31 11.47 -9.81 -7.18
N ASP A 32 12.70 -9.73 -6.70
CA ASP A 32 13.91 -9.49 -7.48
C ASP A 32 13.81 -8.26 -8.40
N GLY A 33 13.19 -7.20 -7.89
CA GLY A 33 13.00 -5.92 -8.58
C GLY A 33 11.93 -5.92 -9.67
N LYS A 34 11.13 -6.99 -9.76
CA LYS A 34 9.98 -7.10 -10.67
C LYS A 34 8.68 -7.05 -9.88
N VAL A 35 7.68 -6.40 -10.44
CA VAL A 35 6.32 -6.43 -9.89
C VAL A 35 5.69 -7.79 -10.15
N ILE A 36 5.20 -8.42 -9.09
CA ILE A 36 4.38 -9.63 -9.17
C ILE A 36 2.91 -9.32 -8.90
N GLU A 37 2.62 -8.28 -8.11
CA GLU A 37 1.26 -7.80 -7.84
C GLU A 37 1.23 -6.29 -7.65
N GLU A 38 0.10 -5.68 -8.00
CA GLU A 38 -0.16 -4.25 -7.87
C GLU A 38 -1.55 -4.02 -7.26
N MET A 39 -1.62 -3.16 -6.26
CA MET A 39 -2.87 -2.61 -5.74
C MET A 39 -2.91 -1.11 -5.99
N LYS A 40 -4.07 -0.61 -6.39
CA LYS A 40 -4.36 0.82 -6.52
C LYS A 40 -5.61 1.15 -5.71
N GLY A 41 -5.53 2.14 -4.83
CA GLY A 41 -6.66 2.54 -3.97
C GLY A 41 -6.22 3.48 -2.86
N HIS A 42 -7.03 3.60 -1.81
CA HIS A 42 -6.68 4.38 -0.62
C HIS A 42 -6.00 3.49 0.44
N TYR A 43 -4.92 3.98 1.02
CA TYR A 43 -4.05 3.19 1.89
C TYR A 43 -4.72 2.69 3.19
N ASP A 44 -4.56 1.41 3.55
CA ASP A 44 -5.27 0.79 4.68
C ASP A 44 -4.50 0.72 6.02
N SER A 45 -3.27 1.25 6.09
CA SER A 45 -2.32 1.12 7.23
C SER A 45 -1.61 -0.23 7.39
N TYR A 46 -1.92 -1.23 6.57
CA TYR A 46 -1.40 -2.60 6.72
C TYR A 46 -0.71 -3.11 5.44
N GLY A 47 -0.27 -2.20 4.58
CA GLY A 47 0.38 -2.55 3.33
C GLY A 47 -0.57 -3.09 2.26
N ARG A 48 -1.83 -2.67 2.32
CA ARG A 48 -2.85 -2.92 1.30
C ARG A 48 -3.61 -1.61 1.03
N VAL A 49 -4.66 -1.71 0.24
CA VAL A 49 -5.60 -0.61 0.01
C VAL A 49 -7.01 -1.07 0.32
N PHE A 50 -7.87 -0.14 0.71
CA PHE A 50 -9.30 -0.42 0.87
C PHE A 50 -9.88 -0.89 -0.48
N GLY A 51 -10.61 -1.99 -0.43
CA GLY A 51 -11.40 -2.52 -1.51
C GLY A 51 -12.78 -1.89 -1.57
N THR A 52 -13.69 -2.50 -2.32
CA THR A 52 -15.06 -2.02 -2.50
C THR A 52 -16.12 -2.90 -1.84
N GLU A 53 -15.72 -4.06 -1.31
CA GLU A 53 -16.64 -5.00 -0.67
C GLU A 53 -16.86 -4.63 0.79
N LYS A 54 -18.10 -4.73 1.29
CA LYS A 54 -18.40 -4.60 2.71
C LYS A 54 -18.00 -5.88 3.44
N ASP A 55 -17.31 -5.76 4.57
CA ASP A 55 -17.08 -6.92 5.42
C ASP A 55 -18.41 -7.35 6.06
N PRO A 56 -18.93 -8.55 5.77
CA PRO A 56 -20.18 -9.01 6.34
C PRO A 56 -20.12 -9.27 7.86
N LYS A 57 -18.93 -9.24 8.46
CA LYS A 57 -18.69 -9.46 9.91
C LYS A 57 -18.21 -8.21 10.63
N ASP A 58 -18.02 -7.09 9.92
CA ASP A 58 -17.53 -5.86 10.55
C ASP A 58 -18.62 -5.20 11.40
N THR A 59 -18.29 -4.98 12.67
CA THR A 59 -19.10 -4.24 13.64
C THR A 59 -18.46 -2.89 14.01
N SER A 60 -17.32 -2.57 13.40
CA SER A 60 -16.43 -1.45 13.71
C SER A 60 -16.62 -0.21 12.81
N MET A 61 -17.63 -0.21 11.93
CA MET A 61 -18.03 0.91 11.08
C MET A 61 -16.99 1.30 10.00
N THR A 62 -16.20 0.35 9.49
CA THR A 62 -15.51 0.53 8.21
C THR A 62 -16.43 0.06 7.09
N ASP A 63 -16.73 0.94 6.12
CA ASP A 63 -17.65 0.60 5.03
C ASP A 63 -17.08 -0.41 4.02
N THR A 64 -15.79 -0.78 4.10
CA THR A 64 -15.13 -1.64 3.11
C THR A 64 -13.99 -2.48 3.69
N THR A 65 -13.86 -3.74 3.27
CA THR A 65 -12.68 -4.59 3.48
C THR A 65 -11.48 -4.07 2.70
N SER A 66 -10.25 -4.43 3.11
CA SER A 66 -9.06 -4.25 2.28
C SER A 66 -8.95 -5.34 1.22
N PHE A 67 -8.35 -5.03 0.07
CA PHE A 67 -7.88 -6.09 -0.83
C PHE A 67 -6.80 -6.92 -0.14
N GLU A 68 -6.79 -8.23 -0.41
CA GLU A 68 -5.74 -9.13 0.04
C GLU A 68 -4.74 -9.39 -1.08
N TRP A 69 -3.45 -9.46 -0.74
CA TRP A 69 -2.45 -9.95 -1.70
C TRP A 69 -2.78 -11.40 -2.07
N LYS A 70 -2.54 -11.77 -3.33
CA LYS A 70 -2.71 -13.15 -3.77
C LYS A 70 -1.57 -14.02 -3.26
N THR A 71 -0.37 -13.45 -3.19
CA THR A 71 0.80 -13.97 -2.50
C THR A 71 0.46 -14.16 -1.01
N PRO A 72 0.72 -15.35 -0.44
CA PRO A 72 0.50 -15.59 0.98
C PRO A 72 1.15 -14.52 1.87
N TRP A 73 0.45 -14.10 2.92
CA TRP A 73 0.89 -12.98 3.76
C TRP A 73 2.26 -13.21 4.44
N ASP A 74 2.56 -14.46 4.79
CA ASP A 74 3.87 -14.88 5.29
C ASP A 74 4.96 -14.67 4.25
N GLU A 75 4.73 -15.01 2.98
CA GLU A 75 5.67 -14.72 1.89
C GLU A 75 5.81 -13.21 1.64
N VAL A 76 4.73 -12.43 1.74
CA VAL A 76 4.79 -10.96 1.66
C VAL A 76 5.67 -10.40 2.78
N CYS A 77 5.53 -10.91 4.00
CA CYS A 77 6.38 -10.51 5.13
C CYS A 77 7.85 -10.90 4.89
N ASP A 78 8.11 -12.12 4.42
CA ASP A 78 9.47 -12.56 4.11
C ASP A 78 10.13 -11.64 3.07
N LEU A 79 9.41 -11.27 2.01
CA LEU A 79 9.89 -10.31 1.00
C LEU A 79 10.17 -8.92 1.60
N MET A 80 9.35 -8.46 2.54
CA MET A 80 9.54 -7.16 3.22
C MET A 80 10.82 -7.12 4.07
N PHE A 81 11.17 -8.23 4.72
CA PHE A 81 12.35 -8.32 5.60
C PHE A 81 13.61 -8.87 4.91
N ASP A 82 13.52 -9.23 3.63
CA ASP A 82 14.65 -9.70 2.82
C ASP A 82 15.73 -8.59 2.69
N PRO A 83 17.04 -8.92 2.78
CA PRO A 83 18.11 -7.95 2.55
C PRO A 83 18.14 -7.36 1.12
N ASN A 84 17.61 -8.08 0.12
CA ASN A 84 17.45 -7.59 -1.25
C ASN A 84 16.37 -6.50 -1.29
N LYS A 85 16.77 -5.26 -1.58
CA LYS A 85 15.83 -4.14 -1.70
C LYS A 85 14.86 -4.27 -2.89
N GLY A 86 15.13 -5.17 -3.83
CA GLY A 86 14.20 -5.54 -4.90
C GLY A 86 13.04 -6.41 -4.42
N ASN A 87 13.03 -6.83 -3.15
CA ASN A 87 11.96 -7.57 -2.50
C ASN A 87 11.17 -6.67 -1.55
N GLY A 88 9.86 -6.87 -1.51
CA GLY A 88 8.93 -6.17 -0.61
C GLY A 88 8.01 -5.20 -1.34
N ILE A 89 7.33 -4.34 -0.60
CA ILE A 89 6.31 -3.42 -1.11
C ILE A 89 6.94 -2.08 -1.44
N ALA A 90 6.79 -1.63 -2.68
CA ALA A 90 7.02 -0.25 -3.07
C ALA A 90 5.70 0.51 -3.08
N ALA A 91 5.64 1.62 -2.35
CA ALA A 91 4.44 2.43 -2.22
C ALA A 91 4.66 3.79 -2.87
N VAL A 92 3.68 4.23 -3.67
CA VAL A 92 3.72 5.51 -4.38
C VAL A 92 2.38 6.22 -4.18
N LEU A 93 2.41 7.46 -3.71
CA LEU A 93 1.23 8.33 -3.70
C LEU A 93 0.76 8.56 -5.14
N GLU A 94 -0.53 8.39 -5.40
CA GLU A 94 -1.08 8.46 -6.77
C GLU A 94 -0.80 9.83 -7.41
N CYS A 95 -0.86 10.91 -6.63
CA CYS A 95 -0.57 12.27 -7.09
C CYS A 95 0.89 12.50 -7.55
N TYR A 96 1.80 11.58 -7.23
CA TYR A 96 3.20 11.62 -7.64
C TYR A 96 3.58 10.50 -8.62
N PHE A 97 2.63 9.65 -9.03
CA PHE A 97 2.91 8.55 -9.95
C PHE A 97 3.04 9.06 -11.40
N THR A 98 4.18 8.79 -12.03
CA THR A 98 4.50 9.25 -13.40
C THR A 98 4.36 8.16 -14.46
N GLY A 99 3.97 6.94 -14.07
CA GLY A 99 3.97 5.75 -14.92
C GLY A 99 5.23 4.89 -14.79
N GLU A 100 6.27 5.37 -14.11
CA GLU A 100 7.46 4.58 -13.82
C GLU A 100 7.22 3.64 -12.64
N ILE A 101 7.41 2.34 -12.88
CA ILE A 101 7.23 1.30 -11.87
C ILE A 101 8.51 1.18 -11.03
N PRO A 102 8.44 1.29 -9.69
CA PRO A 102 9.60 1.12 -8.83
C PRO A 102 10.19 -0.31 -8.91
N THR A 103 11.52 -0.40 -8.86
CA THR A 103 12.25 -1.68 -8.81
C THR A 103 12.80 -2.00 -7.42
N THR A 104 12.53 -1.15 -6.43
CA THR A 104 12.93 -1.37 -5.04
C THR A 104 11.83 -0.96 -4.06
N ARG A 105 11.76 -1.66 -2.92
CA ARG A 105 10.75 -1.41 -1.88
C ARG A 105 10.85 -0.01 -1.26
N SER A 106 9.74 0.41 -0.65
CA SER A 106 9.66 1.64 0.13
C SER A 106 10.43 1.56 1.42
N GLU A 107 10.89 2.72 1.88
CA GLU A 107 11.38 2.89 3.24
C GLU A 107 10.20 2.96 4.19
N ASP A 108 10.43 2.52 5.43
CA ASP A 108 9.43 2.63 6.48
C ASP A 108 9.22 4.11 6.85
N ASP A 109 7.96 4.45 7.11
CA ASP A 109 7.62 5.71 7.75
C ASP A 109 7.66 5.54 9.28
N PRO A 110 8.53 6.28 9.99
CA PRO A 110 8.71 6.15 11.44
C PRO A 110 7.46 6.54 12.24
N ASP A 111 6.57 7.34 11.65
CA ASP A 111 5.32 7.78 12.28
C ASP A 111 4.15 6.80 12.03
N GLN A 112 4.43 5.63 11.47
CA GLN A 112 3.47 4.55 11.24
C GLN A 112 2.23 4.96 10.44
N GLY A 113 2.35 5.99 9.60
CA GLY A 113 1.27 6.46 8.72
C GLY A 113 0.32 7.43 9.41
N TRP A 114 0.59 7.80 10.66
CA TRP A 114 -0.26 8.67 11.47
C TRP A 114 0.10 10.16 11.33
N GLY A 115 1.03 10.45 10.42
CA GLY A 115 1.43 11.80 10.06
C GLY A 115 0.42 12.52 9.16
N LYS A 116 0.83 13.68 8.63
CA LYS A 116 0.03 14.50 7.73
C LYS A 116 -0.24 13.75 6.40
N ARG A 117 -1.48 13.83 5.90
CA ARG A 117 -1.87 13.39 4.55
C ARG A 117 -1.07 14.10 3.45
N ASN A 118 -0.57 13.32 2.49
CA ASN A 118 0.27 13.79 1.39
C ASN A 118 -0.28 13.44 0.00
N GLY A 119 -1.47 12.84 -0.08
CA GLY A 119 -2.15 12.44 -1.33
C GLY A 119 -2.75 13.58 -2.14
N ASN A 120 -2.62 14.84 -1.70
CA ASN A 120 -3.12 16.04 -2.38
C ASN A 120 -4.62 15.99 -2.77
N GLY A 121 -5.43 15.27 -2.00
CA GLY A 121 -6.88 15.15 -2.26
C GLY A 121 -7.24 14.35 -3.51
N VAL A 122 -6.30 13.58 -4.08
CA VAL A 122 -6.62 12.64 -5.16
C VAL A 122 -7.55 11.56 -4.61
N VAL A 123 -8.62 11.28 -5.36
CA VAL A 123 -9.60 10.24 -5.06
C VAL A 123 -9.54 9.18 -6.16
N ILE A 124 -9.60 7.91 -5.75
CA ILE A 124 -9.69 6.75 -6.63
C ILE A 124 -11.08 6.12 -6.44
N ASP A 125 -11.95 6.27 -7.43
CA ASP A 125 -13.33 5.75 -7.37
C ASP A 125 -13.39 4.23 -7.57
N GLU A 126 -12.48 3.69 -8.39
CA GLU A 126 -12.41 2.27 -8.73
C GLU A 126 -11.04 1.73 -8.31
N PRO A 127 -10.88 1.28 -7.04
CA PRO A 127 -9.67 0.64 -6.62
C PRO A 127 -9.58 -0.77 -7.23
N TYR A 128 -8.36 -1.27 -7.44
CA TYR A 128 -8.14 -2.60 -8.02
C TYR A 128 -6.95 -3.32 -7.40
N HIS A 129 -6.94 -4.62 -7.64
CA HIS A 129 -5.81 -5.50 -7.42
C HIS A 129 -5.51 -6.28 -8.70
N LYS A 130 -4.25 -6.27 -9.13
CA LYS A 130 -3.75 -6.89 -10.35
C LYS A 130 -2.60 -7.84 -10.02
N VAL A 131 -2.63 -9.01 -10.63
CA VAL A 131 -1.57 -10.04 -10.54
C VAL A 131 -0.90 -10.15 -11.92
N TYR A 132 0.44 -10.28 -11.96
CA TYR A 132 1.26 -10.33 -13.17
C TYR A 132 1.72 -11.75 -13.52
#